data_AF-A0A8C4N1F0-F1
#
_entry.id   AF-A0A8C4N1F0-F1
#
_cell.length_a   1.000
_cell.length_b   1.000
_cell.length_c   1.000
_cell.angle_alpha   90.00
_cell.angle_beta   90.00
_cell.angle_gamma   90.00
#
_symmetry.space_group_name_H-M   'P 1'
#
loop_
_entity.id
_entity.type
_entity.pdbx_description
1 polymer ?
#
loop_
_entity_poly.entity_id
_entity_poly.type
_entity_poly.pdbx_seq_one_letter_code
_entity_poly.pdbx_strand_id
1 'polypeptide(L)'
;DPNIHGIIVQLPLDSEQPIDAVRVTDAIAAEKDVDGLTSGNAGRLARGDLSRCLVPCTPKGCMELIHRTGVTVAGARAVVLGRSKIVGAPMHDLLLWNHATVTTCHSKTRDLPSVVGLKADVLVVGIGKAEFVRGDWIKEGAVVIDCGINHIPDPTKESGRRLVGDVAFNEVCERAAYLTPVPGGVGPMTVAMLMQNTVEAAQRSLKNLQGGKWNINYLKLRLLKPVPCDIEISRAQRPKPLEELAQEIGLQPKELELYGQAKAKVSLDVAQRLADRPDGKYVVVTGITPTPLGEGKSTTTLGMTQALAAHLHLNAFACVRQPSQGPTFGIKGGAAGGGYSQVIPMEEFNLHLTGDIHAVTAANNLLAAAIDARIFHETTQTDKALYNRLVPMEKGCRKFSDIQLARLKVTLSTRSLSY
;
A
#
# COMPACT_ATOMS: atom_id res chain seq x y z
N ASP A 1 4.31 -9.58 -3.19
CA ASP A 1 5.29 -9.35 -4.25
C ASP A 1 4.87 -8.15 -5.13
N PRO A 2 5.67 -7.08 -5.25
CA PRO A 2 5.38 -5.94 -6.13
C PRO A 2 5.46 -6.24 -7.64
N ASN A 3 6.13 -7.31 -8.06
CA ASN A 3 6.25 -7.69 -9.47
C ASN A 3 4.99 -8.40 -10.02
N ILE A 4 4.09 -8.83 -9.14
CA ILE A 4 2.83 -9.49 -9.49
C ILE A 4 1.72 -8.45 -9.49
N HIS A 5 1.07 -8.25 -10.64
CA HIS A 5 0.03 -7.23 -10.81
C HIS A 5 -1.40 -7.77 -10.71
N GLY A 6 -1.57 -9.08 -10.93
CA GLY A 6 -2.85 -9.77 -10.87
C GLY A 6 -2.72 -11.13 -10.22
N ILE A 7 -3.71 -11.50 -9.42
CA ILE A 7 -3.84 -12.78 -8.76
C ILE A 7 -5.23 -13.30 -9.03
N ILE A 8 -5.31 -14.57 -9.41
CA ILE A 8 -6.57 -15.32 -9.47
C ILE A 8 -6.47 -16.53 -8.57
N VAL A 9 -7.61 -16.94 -8.03
CA VAL A 9 -7.78 -18.22 -7.35
C VAL A 9 -8.82 -18.97 -8.16
N GLN A 10 -8.38 -20.04 -8.83
CA GLN A 10 -9.28 -20.85 -9.65
C GLN A 10 -10.32 -21.52 -8.74
N LEU A 11 -11.60 -21.36 -9.10
CA LEU A 11 -12.72 -21.97 -8.39
C LEU A 11 -13.43 -23.03 -9.27
N PRO A 12 -14.04 -24.07 -8.66
CA PRO A 12 -13.99 -24.41 -7.23
C PRO A 12 -12.58 -24.89 -6.81
N LEU A 13 -12.29 -24.78 -5.51
CA LEU A 13 -11.05 -25.32 -4.94
C LEU A 13 -11.15 -26.85 -4.90
N ASP A 14 -10.16 -27.54 -5.47
CA ASP A 14 -10.05 -29.00 -5.41
C ASP A 14 -9.11 -29.40 -4.28
N SER A 15 -9.68 -29.87 -3.17
CA SER A 15 -8.92 -30.30 -1.99
C SER A 15 -9.69 -31.36 -1.21
N GLU A 16 -8.96 -32.34 -0.68
CA GLU A 16 -9.50 -33.31 0.28
C GLU A 16 -9.90 -32.65 1.61
N GLN A 17 -9.29 -31.51 1.94
CA GLN A 17 -9.58 -30.76 3.16
C GLN A 17 -10.58 -29.63 2.88
N PRO A 18 -11.50 -29.35 3.81
CA PRO A 18 -12.41 -28.23 3.66
C PRO A 18 -11.65 -26.91 3.74
N ILE A 19 -11.71 -26.12 2.66
CA ILE A 19 -11.13 -24.78 2.57
C ILE A 19 -12.24 -23.75 2.35
N ASP A 20 -12.24 -22.69 3.16
CA ASP A 20 -13.14 -21.56 2.97
C ASP A 20 -12.69 -20.71 1.77
N ALA A 21 -13.31 -20.96 0.61
CA ALA A 21 -13.02 -20.26 -0.64
C ALA A 21 -13.28 -18.74 -0.54
N VAL A 22 -14.23 -18.30 0.28
CA VAL A 22 -14.52 -16.87 0.46
C VAL A 22 -13.34 -16.21 1.19
N ARG A 23 -12.89 -16.82 2.29
CA ARG A 23 -11.73 -16.31 3.04
C ARG A 23 -10.46 -16.29 2.20
N VAL A 24 -10.24 -17.29 1.36
CA VAL A 24 -9.09 -17.33 0.43
C VAL A 24 -9.19 -16.21 -0.61
N THR A 25 -10.36 -16.03 -1.22
CA THR A 25 -10.60 -14.99 -2.22
C THR A 25 -10.42 -13.59 -1.62
N ASP A 26 -11.01 -13.33 -0.44
CA ASP A 26 -10.93 -12.03 0.25
C ASP A 26 -9.55 -11.71 0.84
N ALA A 27 -8.63 -12.69 0.90
CA ALA A 27 -7.24 -12.43 1.26
C ALA A 27 -6.44 -11.78 0.11
N ILE A 28 -6.95 -11.80 -1.12
CA ILE A 28 -6.32 -11.14 -2.26
C ILE A 28 -6.47 -9.62 -2.08
N ALA A 29 -5.36 -8.88 -2.23
CA ALA A 29 -5.40 -7.42 -2.24
C ALA A 29 -6.30 -6.91 -3.38
N ALA A 30 -7.25 -6.03 -3.09
CA ALA A 30 -8.26 -5.56 -4.06
C ALA A 30 -7.63 -4.95 -5.32
N GLU A 31 -6.45 -4.36 -5.23
CA GLU A 31 -5.72 -3.77 -6.36
C GLU A 31 -5.12 -4.82 -7.32
N LYS A 32 -5.08 -6.09 -6.90
CA LYS A 32 -4.54 -7.24 -7.67
C LYS A 32 -5.59 -8.31 -7.95
N ASP A 33 -6.81 -8.14 -7.47
CA ASP A 33 -7.94 -9.04 -7.70
C ASP A 33 -8.47 -8.84 -9.13
N VAL A 34 -7.76 -9.42 -10.09
CA VAL A 34 -8.08 -9.30 -11.53
C VAL A 34 -9.30 -10.11 -11.95
N ASP A 35 -9.81 -10.97 -11.07
CA ASP A 35 -11.09 -11.65 -11.25
C ASP A 35 -12.26 -10.85 -10.64
N GLY A 36 -11.98 -9.79 -9.87
CA GLY A 36 -12.96 -8.87 -9.31
C GLY A 36 -13.88 -9.46 -8.23
N LEU A 37 -13.51 -10.60 -7.64
CA LEU A 37 -14.39 -11.39 -6.77
C LEU A 37 -14.28 -11.04 -5.27
N THR A 38 -13.30 -10.22 -4.88
CA THR A 38 -13.16 -9.78 -3.49
C THR A 38 -14.35 -8.94 -3.04
N SER A 39 -14.72 -9.06 -1.77
CA SER A 39 -15.71 -8.19 -1.12
C SER A 39 -15.37 -6.70 -1.28
N GLY A 40 -14.08 -6.36 -1.33
CA GLY A 40 -13.59 -5.00 -1.60
C GLY A 40 -13.98 -4.48 -2.98
N ASN A 41 -13.67 -5.22 -4.06
CA ASN A 41 -14.03 -4.82 -5.42
C ASN A 41 -15.54 -4.90 -5.66
N ALA A 42 -16.23 -5.90 -5.12
CA ALA A 42 -17.68 -5.98 -5.15
C ALA A 42 -18.33 -4.74 -4.50
N GLY A 43 -17.81 -4.30 -3.35
CA GLY A 43 -18.28 -3.09 -2.67
C GLY A 43 -18.01 -1.79 -3.45
N ARG A 44 -16.86 -1.69 -4.14
CA ARG A 44 -16.54 -0.57 -5.04
C ARG A 44 -17.51 -0.52 -6.22
N LEU A 45 -17.77 -1.67 -6.86
CA LEU A 45 -18.68 -1.80 -7.98
C LEU A 45 -20.12 -1.43 -7.60
N ALA A 46 -20.64 -2.01 -6.50
CA ALA A 46 -21.99 -1.74 -6.02
C ALA A 46 -22.24 -0.26 -5.67
N ARG A 47 -21.18 0.50 -5.36
CA ARG A 47 -21.24 1.93 -5.04
C ARG A 47 -20.86 2.87 -6.18
N GLY A 48 -20.56 2.33 -7.37
CA GLY A 48 -20.26 3.12 -8.56
C GLY A 48 -18.83 3.64 -8.65
N ASP A 49 -17.91 3.13 -7.82
CA ASP A 49 -16.48 3.45 -7.95
C ASP A 49 -15.82 2.60 -9.05
N LEU A 50 -16.28 2.80 -10.28
CA LEU A 50 -15.76 2.11 -11.47
C LEU A 50 -14.30 2.47 -11.76
N SER A 51 -13.83 3.62 -11.27
CA SER A 51 -12.47 4.11 -11.51
C SER A 51 -11.38 3.28 -10.82
N ARG A 52 -11.70 2.72 -9.65
CA ARG A 52 -10.77 1.93 -8.82
C ARG A 52 -11.13 0.45 -8.74
N CYS A 53 -12.34 0.09 -9.12
CA CYS A 53 -12.80 -1.30 -9.17
C CYS A 53 -12.05 -2.08 -10.27
N LEU A 54 -11.76 -3.35 -10.00
CA LEU A 54 -11.54 -4.38 -11.03
C LEU A 54 -12.84 -5.19 -11.10
N VAL A 55 -13.50 -5.12 -12.25
CA VAL A 55 -14.85 -5.66 -12.46
C VAL A 55 -14.77 -7.16 -12.74
N PRO A 56 -15.68 -8.01 -12.22
CA PRO A 56 -15.70 -9.42 -12.55
C PRO A 56 -15.71 -9.70 -14.05
N CYS A 57 -14.88 -10.65 -14.48
CA CYS A 57 -14.56 -10.87 -15.89
C CYS A 57 -15.79 -11.17 -16.75
N THR A 58 -16.70 -12.03 -16.27
CA THR A 58 -17.89 -12.44 -17.01
C THR A 58 -18.88 -11.27 -17.21
N PRO A 59 -19.33 -10.54 -16.17
CA PRO A 59 -20.11 -9.30 -16.33
C PRO A 59 -19.43 -8.25 -17.20
N LYS A 60 -18.11 -8.07 -17.07
CA LYS A 60 -17.36 -7.13 -17.92
C LYS A 60 -17.46 -7.53 -19.39
N GLY A 61 -17.36 -8.84 -19.67
CA GLY A 61 -17.51 -9.41 -21.02
C GLY A 61 -18.92 -9.25 -21.56
N CYS A 62 -19.94 -9.39 -20.71
CA CYS A 62 -21.33 -9.13 -21.07
C CYS A 62 -21.55 -7.66 -21.47
N MET A 63 -21.02 -6.72 -20.68
CA MET A 63 -21.10 -5.29 -21.01
C MET A 63 -20.39 -4.95 -22.32
N GLU A 64 -19.21 -5.53 -22.56
CA GLU A 64 -18.48 -5.35 -23.83
C GLU A 64 -19.28 -5.89 -25.03
N LEU A 65 -19.91 -7.06 -24.90
CA LEU A 65 -20.77 -7.61 -25.94
C LEU A 65 -22.00 -6.73 -26.20
N ILE A 66 -22.64 -6.21 -25.15
CA ILE A 66 -23.74 -5.24 -25.28
C ILE A 66 -23.25 -3.98 -26.00
N HIS A 67 -22.09 -3.44 -25.62
CA HIS A 67 -21.53 -2.25 -26.25
C HIS A 67 -21.29 -2.44 -27.76
N ARG A 68 -20.81 -3.62 -28.16
CA ARG A 68 -20.57 -3.98 -29.57
C ARG A 68 -21.82 -4.06 -30.42
N THR A 69 -23.01 -4.19 -29.82
CA THR A 69 -24.27 -4.12 -30.57
C THR A 69 -24.59 -2.70 -31.05
N GLY A 70 -23.98 -1.67 -30.46
CA GLY A 70 -24.32 -0.27 -30.71
C GLY A 70 -25.62 0.19 -30.03
N VAL A 71 -26.34 -0.69 -29.34
CA VAL A 71 -27.55 -0.34 -28.58
C VAL A 71 -27.17 0.50 -27.36
N THR A 72 -27.90 1.60 -27.16
CA THR A 72 -27.66 2.51 -26.02
C THR A 72 -28.23 1.90 -24.74
N VAL A 73 -27.36 1.65 -23.75
CA VAL A 73 -27.74 1.13 -22.41
C VAL A 73 -28.39 2.21 -21.55
N ALA A 74 -27.98 3.48 -21.71
CA ALA A 74 -28.51 4.58 -20.94
C ALA A 74 -30.01 4.77 -21.19
N GLY A 75 -30.82 4.72 -20.13
CA GLY A 75 -32.28 4.79 -20.19
C GLY A 75 -32.96 3.47 -20.59
N ALA A 76 -32.21 2.45 -21.03
CA ALA A 76 -32.76 1.15 -21.37
C ALA A 76 -33.27 0.43 -20.12
N ARG A 77 -34.28 -0.41 -20.30
CA ARG A 77 -34.78 -1.31 -19.27
C ARG A 77 -34.00 -2.62 -19.36
N ALA A 78 -33.16 -2.88 -18.38
CA ALA A 78 -32.35 -4.09 -18.34
C ALA A 78 -32.89 -5.10 -17.32
N VAL A 79 -32.95 -6.37 -17.70
CA VAL A 79 -33.32 -7.47 -16.80
C VAL A 79 -32.13 -8.39 -16.63
N VAL A 80 -31.78 -8.68 -15.38
CA VAL A 80 -30.75 -9.66 -15.04
C VAL A 80 -31.43 -10.85 -14.38
N LEU A 81 -31.44 -11.99 -15.07
CA LEU A 81 -31.96 -13.24 -14.54
C LEU A 81 -30.84 -14.05 -13.88
N GLY A 82 -30.78 -13.96 -12.56
CA GLY A 82 -29.69 -14.52 -11.74
C GLY A 82 -29.14 -13.48 -10.77
N ARG A 83 -28.68 -13.93 -9.60
CA ARG A 83 -28.10 -13.06 -8.54
C ARG A 83 -26.85 -13.67 -7.90
N SER A 84 -26.12 -14.47 -8.66
CA SER A 84 -24.86 -15.05 -8.19
C SER A 84 -23.81 -13.97 -7.95
N LYS A 85 -22.83 -14.26 -7.08
CA LYS A 85 -21.70 -13.36 -6.82
C LYS A 85 -20.81 -13.14 -8.06
N ILE A 86 -20.73 -14.14 -8.93
CA ILE A 86 -19.83 -14.14 -10.10
C ILE A 86 -20.44 -13.37 -11.28
N VAL A 87 -21.76 -13.49 -11.50
CA VAL A 87 -22.41 -12.95 -12.70
C VAL A 87 -23.55 -12.00 -12.34
N GLY A 88 -24.61 -12.50 -11.70
CA GLY A 88 -25.87 -11.75 -11.61
C GLY A 88 -25.78 -10.43 -10.84
N ALA A 89 -25.23 -10.45 -9.62
CA ALA A 89 -25.09 -9.23 -8.82
C ALA A 89 -24.17 -8.18 -9.47
N PRO A 90 -22.92 -8.50 -9.88
CA PRO A 90 -22.06 -7.51 -10.56
C PRO A 90 -22.61 -7.05 -11.92
N MET A 91 -23.37 -7.89 -12.64
CA MET A 91 -24.03 -7.48 -13.88
C MET A 91 -25.10 -6.41 -13.63
N HIS A 92 -25.90 -6.56 -12.57
CA HIS A 92 -26.86 -5.54 -12.15
C HIS A 92 -26.16 -4.19 -11.92
N ASP A 93 -25.07 -4.20 -11.16
CA ASP A 93 -24.34 -2.98 -10.80
C ASP A 93 -23.75 -2.31 -12.04
N LEU A 94 -23.17 -3.08 -12.97
CA LEU A 94 -22.64 -2.53 -14.22
C LEU A 94 -23.73 -1.87 -15.06
N LEU A 95 -24.88 -2.52 -15.25
CA LEU A 95 -25.99 -1.95 -16.01
C LEU A 95 -26.52 -0.67 -15.34
N LEU A 96 -26.64 -0.68 -14.01
CA LEU A 96 -27.08 0.48 -13.22
C LEU A 96 -26.13 1.66 -13.41
N TRP A 97 -24.82 1.43 -13.29
CA TRP A 97 -23.81 2.48 -13.45
C TRP A 97 -23.55 2.88 -14.91
N ASN A 98 -24.12 2.15 -15.87
CA ASN A 98 -24.28 2.55 -17.27
C ASN A 98 -25.68 3.14 -17.56
N HIS A 99 -26.37 3.60 -16.52
CA HIS A 99 -27.61 4.35 -16.57
C HIS A 99 -28.84 3.57 -17.08
N ALA A 100 -28.83 2.24 -17.01
CA ALA A 100 -30.04 1.44 -17.25
C ALA A 100 -30.99 1.47 -16.03
N THR A 101 -32.28 1.26 -16.29
CA THR A 101 -33.23 0.87 -15.25
C THR A 101 -33.19 -0.64 -15.10
N VAL A 102 -32.60 -1.14 -14.01
CA VAL A 102 -32.31 -2.58 -13.85
C VAL A 102 -33.36 -3.29 -12.99
N THR A 103 -33.81 -4.46 -13.44
CA THR A 103 -34.64 -5.39 -12.65
C THR A 103 -33.91 -6.71 -12.47
N THR A 104 -33.64 -7.10 -11.22
CA THR A 104 -32.99 -8.38 -10.91
C THR A 104 -34.03 -9.46 -10.61
N CYS A 105 -33.95 -10.58 -11.32
CA CYS A 105 -34.83 -11.73 -11.18
C CYS A 105 -34.09 -12.95 -10.62
N HIS A 106 -34.84 -13.88 -10.00
CA HIS A 106 -34.29 -15.10 -9.42
C HIS A 106 -35.38 -16.18 -9.27
N SER A 107 -35.02 -17.33 -8.70
CA SER A 107 -35.89 -18.50 -8.49
C SER A 107 -37.15 -18.27 -7.63
N LYS A 108 -37.33 -17.07 -7.07
CA LYS A 108 -38.50 -16.68 -6.25
C LYS A 108 -39.27 -15.51 -6.86
N THR A 109 -38.85 -15.02 -8.03
CA THR A 109 -39.59 -14.03 -8.80
C THR A 109 -40.89 -14.68 -9.29
N ARG A 110 -42.02 -14.05 -8.98
CA ARG A 110 -43.33 -14.47 -9.49
C ARG A 110 -43.46 -14.01 -10.94
N ASP A 111 -44.05 -14.86 -11.77
CA ASP A 111 -44.33 -14.55 -13.17
C ASP A 111 -43.09 -14.03 -13.94
N LEU A 112 -42.03 -14.84 -13.95
CA LEU A 112 -40.81 -14.57 -14.71
C LEU A 112 -41.05 -14.20 -16.18
N PRO A 113 -41.94 -14.89 -16.93
CA PRO A 113 -42.19 -14.56 -18.34
C PRO A 113 -42.65 -13.11 -18.53
N SER A 114 -43.59 -12.64 -17.70
CA SER A 114 -44.11 -11.27 -17.75
C SER A 114 -43.03 -10.22 -17.43
N VAL A 115 -42.18 -10.49 -16.43
CA VAL A 115 -41.09 -9.58 -16.04
C VAL A 115 -40.03 -9.47 -17.15
N VAL A 116 -39.69 -10.58 -17.80
CA VAL A 116 -38.72 -10.62 -18.90
C VAL A 116 -39.31 -9.98 -20.17
N GLY A 117 -40.52 -10.37 -20.59
CA GLY A 117 -41.05 -10.07 -21.93
C GLY A 117 -41.71 -8.72 -22.13
N LEU A 118 -42.24 -8.09 -21.09
CA LEU A 118 -42.93 -6.81 -21.26
C LEU A 118 -41.99 -5.60 -21.24
N LYS A 119 -40.71 -5.79 -20.85
CA LYS A 119 -39.88 -4.66 -20.40
C LYS A 119 -38.40 -4.74 -20.76
N ALA A 120 -37.81 -5.89 -21.06
CA ALA A 120 -36.36 -5.97 -21.24
C ALA A 120 -35.92 -5.50 -22.64
N ASP A 121 -35.29 -4.33 -22.72
CA ASP A 121 -34.49 -3.93 -23.90
C ASP A 121 -33.17 -4.71 -23.94
N VAL A 122 -32.63 -5.00 -22.75
CA VAL A 122 -31.44 -5.82 -22.52
C VAL A 122 -31.78 -6.92 -21.53
N LEU A 123 -31.50 -8.17 -21.88
CA LEU A 123 -31.66 -9.33 -21.02
C LEU A 123 -30.30 -10.01 -20.82
N VAL A 124 -29.88 -10.19 -19.57
CA VAL A 124 -28.71 -11.00 -19.23
C VAL A 124 -29.14 -12.19 -18.38
N VAL A 125 -28.79 -13.41 -18.79
CA VAL A 125 -29.22 -14.65 -18.14
C VAL A 125 -28.00 -15.43 -17.64
N GLY A 126 -28.01 -15.80 -16.36
CA GLY A 126 -26.96 -16.60 -15.73
C GLY A 126 -27.50 -17.37 -14.53
N ILE A 127 -28.27 -18.41 -14.80
CA ILE A 127 -28.96 -19.26 -13.80
C ILE A 127 -28.51 -20.73 -13.83
N GLY A 128 -27.79 -21.17 -14.86
CA GLY A 128 -27.30 -22.55 -14.97
C GLY A 128 -28.43 -23.56 -15.14
N LYS A 129 -29.38 -23.26 -16.02
CA LYS A 129 -30.49 -24.15 -16.39
C LYS A 129 -30.67 -24.13 -17.91
N ALA A 130 -30.31 -25.25 -18.55
CA ALA A 130 -30.40 -25.43 -19.99
C ALA A 130 -31.74 -24.99 -20.57
N GLU A 131 -31.71 -24.10 -21.57
CA GLU A 131 -32.84 -23.72 -22.42
C GLU A 131 -34.12 -23.31 -21.64
N PHE A 132 -33.94 -22.72 -20.44
CA PHE A 132 -35.02 -22.33 -19.54
C PHE A 132 -35.79 -21.10 -20.02
N VAL A 133 -35.09 -20.11 -20.57
CA VAL A 133 -35.70 -18.90 -21.13
C VAL A 133 -36.17 -19.20 -22.56
N ARG A 134 -37.47 -19.01 -22.81
CA ARG A 134 -38.12 -19.36 -24.08
C ARG A 134 -38.32 -18.15 -24.99
N GLY A 135 -38.54 -18.41 -26.29
CA GLY A 135 -38.72 -17.36 -27.31
C GLY A 135 -39.87 -16.41 -27.01
N ASP A 136 -41.02 -16.93 -26.56
CA ASP A 136 -42.23 -16.16 -26.26
C ASP A 136 -42.03 -15.12 -25.14
N TRP A 137 -40.98 -15.28 -24.32
CA TRP A 137 -40.63 -14.33 -23.24
C TRP A 137 -39.83 -13.13 -23.73
N ILE A 138 -39.30 -13.13 -24.95
CA ILE A 138 -38.33 -12.12 -25.37
C ILE A 138 -39.05 -10.93 -26.00
N LYS A 139 -38.68 -9.71 -25.62
CA LYS A 139 -39.18 -8.51 -26.29
C LYS A 139 -38.59 -8.45 -27.70
N GLU A 140 -39.43 -8.14 -28.69
CA GLU A 140 -39.00 -7.95 -30.08
C GLU A 140 -37.89 -6.89 -30.16
N GLY A 141 -36.78 -7.24 -30.81
CA GLY A 141 -35.61 -6.36 -30.96
C GLY A 141 -34.72 -6.24 -29.71
N ALA A 142 -34.89 -7.07 -28.69
CA ALA A 142 -34.06 -7.04 -27.48
C ALA A 142 -32.61 -7.52 -27.75
N VAL A 143 -31.68 -7.06 -26.90
CA VAL A 143 -30.33 -7.63 -26.78
C VAL A 143 -30.34 -8.71 -25.70
N VAL A 144 -29.98 -9.94 -26.06
CA VAL A 144 -29.98 -11.10 -25.15
C VAL A 144 -28.55 -11.63 -24.97
N ILE A 145 -28.07 -11.61 -23.74
CA ILE A 145 -26.78 -12.14 -23.32
C ILE A 145 -27.02 -13.40 -22.48
N ASP A 146 -26.48 -14.53 -22.95
CA ASP A 146 -26.58 -15.84 -22.34
C ASP A 146 -25.22 -16.26 -21.74
N CYS A 147 -25.16 -16.24 -20.41
CA CYS A 147 -23.99 -16.67 -19.64
C CYS A 147 -24.05 -18.15 -19.24
N GLY A 148 -25.11 -18.87 -19.62
CA GLY A 148 -25.33 -20.25 -19.27
C GLY A 148 -24.29 -21.17 -19.91
N ILE A 149 -23.81 -22.13 -19.12
CA ILE A 149 -22.91 -23.20 -19.59
C ILE A 149 -23.47 -24.49 -19.03
N ASN A 150 -24.25 -25.20 -19.84
CA ASN A 150 -24.92 -26.44 -19.46
C ASN A 150 -24.51 -27.56 -20.41
N HIS A 151 -24.11 -28.72 -19.86
CA HIS A 151 -23.85 -29.92 -20.64
C HIS A 151 -25.10 -30.78 -20.71
N ILE A 152 -25.54 -31.08 -21.94
CA ILE A 152 -26.64 -32.02 -22.17
C ILE A 152 -26.16 -33.20 -23.04
N PRO A 153 -26.71 -34.41 -22.86
CA PRO A 153 -26.35 -35.56 -23.69
C PRO A 153 -26.59 -35.27 -25.18
N ASP A 154 -25.61 -35.62 -26.01
CA ASP A 154 -25.70 -35.53 -27.47
C ASP A 154 -24.82 -36.63 -28.08
N PRO A 155 -25.42 -37.73 -28.57
CA PRO A 155 -24.67 -38.84 -29.15
C PRO A 155 -24.00 -38.49 -30.49
N THR A 156 -24.32 -37.33 -31.08
CA THR A 156 -23.68 -36.87 -32.33
C THR A 156 -22.32 -36.18 -32.08
N LYS A 157 -21.98 -35.88 -30.82
CA LYS A 157 -20.71 -35.30 -30.42
C LYS A 157 -19.75 -36.38 -29.91
N GLU A 158 -18.47 -36.23 -30.21
CA GLU A 158 -17.41 -37.15 -29.76
C GLU A 158 -17.35 -37.30 -28.23
N SER A 159 -17.63 -36.22 -27.50
CA SER A 159 -17.73 -36.20 -26.03
C SER A 159 -19.03 -36.82 -25.47
N GLY A 160 -19.96 -37.23 -26.32
CA GLY A 160 -21.31 -37.67 -25.96
C GLY A 160 -22.20 -36.57 -25.38
N ARG A 161 -21.76 -35.31 -25.41
CA ARG A 161 -22.44 -34.16 -24.80
C ARG A 161 -22.25 -32.89 -25.64
N ARG A 162 -23.31 -32.09 -25.77
CA ARG A 162 -23.25 -30.72 -26.32
C ARG A 162 -23.37 -29.67 -25.21
N LEU A 163 -22.81 -28.50 -25.47
CA LEU A 163 -22.95 -27.34 -24.60
C LEU A 163 -24.13 -26.48 -25.06
N VAL A 164 -24.97 -26.07 -24.13
CA VAL A 164 -26.10 -25.15 -24.35
C VAL A 164 -26.16 -24.08 -23.27
N GLY A 165 -26.74 -22.95 -23.63
CA GLY A 165 -26.95 -21.83 -22.73
C GLY A 165 -28.20 -21.99 -21.87
N ASP A 166 -28.52 -20.93 -21.13
CA ASP A 166 -29.75 -20.86 -20.33
C ASP A 166 -30.97 -20.44 -21.19
N VAL A 167 -30.73 -20.05 -22.43
CA VAL A 167 -31.72 -19.56 -23.38
C VAL A 167 -31.96 -20.59 -24.50
N ALA A 168 -33.22 -20.80 -24.89
CA ALA A 168 -33.61 -21.61 -26.04
C ALA A 168 -33.23 -20.88 -27.34
N PHE A 169 -31.98 -21.03 -27.77
CA PHE A 169 -31.34 -20.22 -28.82
C PHE A 169 -32.18 -20.07 -30.10
N ASN A 170 -32.70 -21.17 -30.63
CA ASN A 170 -33.46 -21.16 -31.90
C ASN A 170 -34.78 -20.37 -31.80
N GLU A 171 -35.43 -20.37 -30.65
CA GLU A 171 -36.68 -19.63 -30.45
C GLU A 171 -36.41 -18.15 -30.20
N VAL A 172 -35.32 -17.84 -29.50
CA VAL A 172 -34.96 -16.46 -29.15
C VAL A 172 -34.32 -15.72 -30.31
N CYS A 173 -33.59 -16.40 -31.19
CA CYS A 173 -32.96 -15.76 -32.34
C CYS A 173 -33.97 -15.23 -33.37
N GLU A 174 -35.21 -15.73 -33.35
CA GLU A 174 -36.30 -15.23 -34.20
C GLU A 174 -36.85 -13.87 -33.75
N ARG A 175 -36.57 -13.44 -32.50
CA ARG A 175 -37.15 -12.23 -31.90
C ARG A 175 -36.12 -11.21 -31.40
N ALA A 176 -34.99 -11.68 -30.91
CA ALA A 176 -33.92 -10.82 -30.41
C ALA A 176 -33.20 -10.12 -31.58
N ALA A 177 -32.88 -8.83 -31.44
CA ALA A 177 -32.01 -8.14 -32.40
C ALA A 177 -30.57 -8.67 -32.32
N TYR A 178 -30.14 -9.02 -31.11
CA TYR A 178 -28.82 -9.58 -30.83
C TYR A 178 -28.95 -10.70 -29.80
N LEU A 179 -28.29 -11.83 -30.06
CA LEU A 179 -28.25 -12.97 -29.14
C LEU A 179 -26.84 -13.56 -29.13
N THR A 180 -26.29 -13.80 -27.95
CA THR A 180 -25.00 -14.50 -27.81
C THR A 180 -25.18 -16.01 -27.98
N PRO A 181 -24.38 -16.69 -28.83
CA PRO A 181 -24.41 -18.14 -28.93
C PRO A 181 -23.75 -18.82 -27.74
N VAL A 182 -24.17 -20.05 -27.45
CA VAL A 182 -23.49 -20.94 -26.50
C VAL A 182 -23.24 -22.29 -27.18
N PRO A 183 -21.98 -22.72 -27.36
CA PRO A 183 -20.72 -22.01 -27.03
C PRO A 183 -20.43 -20.82 -27.96
N GLY A 184 -19.42 -20.02 -27.60
CA GLY A 184 -18.84 -18.99 -28.49
C GLY A 184 -19.23 -17.54 -28.20
N GLY A 185 -20.16 -17.30 -27.26
CA GLY A 185 -20.57 -15.97 -26.82
C GLY A 185 -19.76 -15.46 -25.62
N VAL A 186 -20.35 -15.57 -24.42
CA VAL A 186 -19.78 -14.96 -23.19
C VAL A 186 -18.49 -15.63 -22.73
N GLY A 187 -18.37 -16.97 -22.85
CA GLY A 187 -17.21 -17.72 -22.34
C GLY A 187 -15.84 -17.22 -22.82
N PRO A 188 -15.61 -17.05 -24.14
CA PRO A 188 -14.37 -16.47 -24.65
C PRO A 188 -14.07 -15.06 -24.14
N MET A 189 -15.09 -14.25 -23.87
CA MET A 189 -14.92 -12.91 -23.35
C MET A 189 -14.37 -12.91 -21.92
N THR A 190 -14.71 -13.89 -21.09
CA THR A 190 -14.19 -14.00 -19.72
C THR A 190 -12.66 -14.00 -19.69
N VAL A 191 -12.00 -14.74 -20.59
CA VAL A 191 -10.54 -14.78 -20.67
C VAL A 191 -9.97 -13.44 -21.16
N ALA A 192 -10.58 -12.84 -22.17
CA ALA A 192 -10.15 -11.54 -22.69
C ALA A 192 -10.25 -10.45 -21.61
N MET A 193 -11.32 -10.45 -20.82
CA MET A 193 -11.54 -9.49 -19.74
C MET A 193 -10.59 -9.70 -18.57
N LEU A 194 -10.21 -10.94 -18.26
CA LEU A 194 -9.16 -11.23 -17.28
C LEU A 194 -7.82 -10.60 -17.71
N MET A 195 -7.45 -10.74 -18.98
CA MET A 195 -6.23 -10.11 -19.52
C MET A 195 -6.32 -8.58 -19.47
N GLN A 196 -7.48 -8.01 -19.80
CA GLN A 196 -7.70 -6.57 -19.71
C GLN A 196 -7.59 -6.05 -18.27
N ASN A 197 -8.22 -6.72 -17.30
CA ASN A 197 -8.10 -6.39 -15.88
C ASN A 197 -6.64 -6.47 -15.40
N THR A 198 -5.88 -7.47 -15.88
CA THR A 198 -4.46 -7.61 -15.57
C THR A 198 -3.64 -6.42 -16.09
N VAL A 199 -3.89 -5.98 -17.32
CA VAL A 199 -3.25 -4.79 -17.90
C VAL A 199 -3.64 -3.53 -17.13
N GLU A 200 -4.92 -3.36 -16.79
CA GLU A 200 -5.40 -2.22 -16.00
C GLU A 200 -4.73 -2.17 -14.62
N ALA A 201 -4.62 -3.31 -13.92
CA ALA A 201 -3.93 -3.41 -12.63
C ALA A 201 -2.44 -3.07 -12.77
N ALA A 202 -1.77 -3.55 -13.82
CA ALA A 202 -0.37 -3.23 -14.09
C ALA A 202 -0.16 -1.74 -14.40
N GLN A 203 -1.02 -1.12 -15.20
CA GLN A 203 -0.97 0.31 -15.51
C GLN A 203 -1.22 1.17 -14.26
N ARG A 204 -2.18 0.79 -13.40
CA ARG A 204 -2.44 1.46 -12.12
C ARG A 204 -1.22 1.35 -11.19
N SER A 205 -0.62 0.16 -11.08
CA SER A 205 0.61 -0.07 -10.34
C SER A 205 1.75 0.81 -10.87
N LEU A 206 1.92 0.88 -12.19
CA LEU A 206 2.94 1.69 -12.83
C LEU A 206 2.73 3.19 -12.57
N LYS A 207 1.50 3.70 -12.65
CA LYS A 207 1.19 5.11 -12.31
C LYS A 207 1.52 5.44 -10.86
N ASN A 208 1.22 4.53 -9.94
CA ASN A 208 1.59 4.67 -8.53
C ASN A 208 3.11 4.62 -8.34
N LEU A 209 3.80 3.81 -9.14
CA LEU A 209 5.25 3.72 -9.10
C LEU A 209 5.90 4.96 -9.72
N GLN A 210 5.56 5.39 -10.94
CA GLN A 210 6.25 6.33 -11.83
C GLN A 210 6.56 7.75 -11.31
N GLY A 211 6.50 8.02 -10.00
CA GLY A 211 7.03 9.25 -9.43
C GLY A 211 6.24 10.47 -9.87
N GLY A 212 4.92 10.31 -10.01
CA GLY A 212 4.01 11.43 -10.07
C GLY A 212 4.02 12.24 -8.77
N LYS A 213 3.19 13.28 -8.75
CA LYS A 213 2.87 14.05 -7.54
C LYS A 213 2.40 13.09 -6.45
N TRP A 214 3.08 13.08 -5.30
CA TRP A 214 2.71 12.25 -4.16
C TRP A 214 1.31 12.61 -3.70
N ASN A 215 0.48 11.59 -3.50
CA ASN A 215 -0.89 11.78 -3.02
C ASN A 215 -0.91 11.70 -1.49
N ILE A 216 -0.26 12.66 -0.84
CA ILE A 216 -0.15 12.71 0.62
C ILE A 216 -1.41 13.32 1.21
N ASN A 217 -2.03 12.63 2.17
CA ASN A 217 -3.09 13.22 2.99
C ASN A 217 -2.49 14.10 4.10
N TYR A 218 -2.20 15.37 3.80
CA TYR A 218 -1.51 16.25 4.75
C TYR A 218 -2.29 16.48 6.05
N LEU A 219 -1.58 16.43 7.19
CA LEU A 219 -2.14 16.73 8.49
C LEU A 219 -2.55 18.21 8.57
N LYS A 220 -3.79 18.49 8.99
CA LYS A 220 -4.30 19.86 9.13
C LYS A 220 -3.80 20.49 10.42
N LEU A 221 -3.21 21.68 10.32
CA LEU A 221 -2.79 22.47 11.47
C LEU A 221 -4.00 23.16 12.14
N ARG A 222 -4.01 23.17 13.48
CA ARG A 222 -4.94 23.97 14.29
C ARG A 222 -4.16 25.07 14.99
N LEU A 223 -4.26 26.29 14.45
CA LEU A 223 -3.53 27.44 14.97
C LEU A 223 -4.25 28.04 16.18
N LEU A 224 -3.51 28.31 17.25
CA LEU A 224 -4.00 28.95 18.48
C LEU A 224 -3.40 30.35 18.62
N LYS A 225 -4.14 31.23 19.31
CA LYS A 225 -3.70 32.58 19.68
C LYS A 225 -4.03 32.85 21.16
N PRO A 226 -3.04 33.24 22.00
CA PRO A 226 -1.61 33.37 21.68
C PRO A 226 -0.96 32.03 21.28
N VAL A 227 0.17 32.09 20.56
CA VAL A 227 0.87 30.88 20.10
C VAL A 227 1.44 30.15 21.33
N PRO A 228 1.12 28.86 21.54
CA PRO A 228 1.66 28.08 22.66
C PRO A 228 3.16 27.85 22.51
N CYS A 229 3.80 27.27 23.53
CA CYS A 229 5.22 26.91 23.41
C CYS A 229 5.42 25.71 22.46
N ASP A 230 6.63 25.57 21.90
CA ASP A 230 6.91 24.57 20.85
C ASP A 230 6.54 23.13 21.27
N ILE A 231 6.83 22.76 22.52
CA ILE A 231 6.53 21.42 23.04
C ILE A 231 5.02 21.16 23.16
N GLU A 232 4.24 22.18 23.52
CA GLU A 232 2.77 22.07 23.56
C GLU A 232 2.20 21.89 22.16
N ILE A 233 2.73 22.63 21.17
CA ILE A 233 2.35 22.48 19.76
C ILE A 233 2.68 21.07 19.27
N SER A 234 3.88 20.56 19.56
CA SER A 234 4.27 19.20 19.15
C SER A 234 3.39 18.13 19.76
N ARG A 235 3.02 18.24 21.05
CA ARG A 235 2.20 17.25 21.74
C ARG A 235 0.73 17.29 21.36
N ALA A 236 0.23 18.46 20.96
CA ALA A 236 -1.14 18.63 20.51
C ALA A 236 -1.42 17.95 19.16
N GLN A 237 -0.39 17.71 18.34
CA GLN A 237 -0.52 17.08 17.03
C GLN A 237 -0.14 15.61 17.09
N ARG A 238 -1.08 14.73 16.73
CA ARG A 238 -0.76 13.30 16.52
C ARG A 238 -0.02 13.13 15.18
N PRO A 239 1.19 12.53 15.17
CA PRO A 239 1.90 12.22 13.93
C PRO A 239 1.12 11.21 13.08
N LYS A 240 1.27 11.31 11.76
CA LYS A 240 0.79 10.28 10.84
C LYS A 240 1.65 9.02 11.02
N PRO A 241 1.07 7.81 11.04
CA PRO A 241 1.84 6.57 10.99
C PRO A 241 2.79 6.55 9.79
N LEU A 242 4.07 6.25 10.01
CA LEU A 242 5.05 6.26 8.92
C LEU A 242 4.76 5.23 7.83
N GLU A 243 4.09 4.11 8.13
CA GLU A 243 3.65 3.13 7.14
C GLU A 243 2.70 3.77 6.10
N GLU A 244 1.74 4.57 6.57
CA GLU A 244 0.79 5.29 5.72
C GLU A 244 1.53 6.31 4.86
N LEU A 245 2.42 7.11 5.47
CA LEU A 245 3.23 8.09 4.74
C LEU A 245 4.13 7.41 3.70
N ALA A 246 4.76 6.29 4.05
CA ALA A 246 5.64 5.52 3.18
C ALA A 246 4.88 5.02 1.94
N GLN A 247 3.66 4.54 2.12
CA GLN A 247 2.80 4.13 1.01
C GLN A 247 2.42 5.33 0.12
N GLU A 248 2.07 6.48 0.69
CA GLU A 248 1.69 7.69 -0.06
C GLU A 248 2.83 8.26 -0.94
N ILE A 249 4.08 8.07 -0.52
CA ILE A 249 5.28 8.51 -1.26
C ILE A 249 5.88 7.42 -2.16
N GLY A 250 5.32 6.20 -2.15
CA GLY A 250 5.75 5.09 -3.01
C GLY A 250 6.97 4.29 -2.51
N LEU A 251 7.21 4.28 -1.19
CA LEU A 251 8.12 3.32 -0.56
C LEU A 251 7.42 1.97 -0.37
N GLN A 252 8.19 0.88 -0.52
CA GLN A 252 7.69 -0.48 -0.32
C GLN A 252 7.87 -0.90 1.15
N PRO A 253 7.01 -1.78 1.70
CA PRO A 253 7.13 -2.23 3.08
C PRO A 253 8.50 -2.83 3.44
N LYS A 254 9.14 -3.55 2.51
CA LYS A 254 10.47 -4.14 2.70
C LYS A 254 11.61 -3.11 2.75
N GLU A 255 11.35 -1.87 2.36
CA GLU A 255 12.32 -0.79 2.31
C GLU A 255 12.30 0.06 3.58
N LEU A 256 11.41 -0.25 4.51
CA LEU A 256 11.17 0.50 5.72
C LEU A 256 11.41 -0.38 6.94
N GLU A 257 12.28 0.06 7.83
CA GLU A 257 12.49 -0.56 9.13
C GLU A 257 11.97 0.38 10.21
N LEU A 258 10.84 0.02 10.83
CA LEU A 258 10.11 0.89 11.75
C LEU A 258 10.69 0.85 13.17
N TYR A 259 10.74 2.02 13.80
CA TYR A 259 11.15 2.24 15.19
C TYR A 259 10.02 2.98 15.93
N GLY A 260 8.92 2.26 16.20
CA GLY A 260 7.67 2.85 16.64
C GLY A 260 6.86 3.42 15.47
N GLN A 261 5.89 4.29 15.76
CA GLN A 261 4.95 4.79 14.73
C GLN A 261 5.48 6.01 13.94
N ALA A 262 6.43 6.75 14.50
CA ALA A 262 6.88 8.04 13.97
C ALA A 262 8.35 8.07 13.52
N LYS A 263 9.09 6.97 13.64
CA LYS A 263 10.49 6.85 13.21
C LYS A 263 10.72 5.58 12.40
N ALA A 264 11.57 5.67 11.39
CA ALA A 264 11.97 4.53 10.57
C ALA A 264 13.35 4.75 9.96
N LYS A 265 14.05 3.66 9.65
CA LYS A 265 15.18 3.65 8.71
C LYS A 265 14.65 3.28 7.32
N VAL A 266 15.25 3.87 6.28
CA VAL A 266 14.93 3.60 4.88
C VAL A 266 16.11 2.85 4.27
N SER A 267 15.85 1.71 3.61
CA SER A 267 16.90 0.93 2.93
C SER A 267 17.51 1.71 1.76
N LEU A 268 18.82 1.56 1.56
CA LEU A 268 19.52 2.12 0.39
C LEU A 268 19.10 1.44 -0.92
N ASP A 269 18.46 0.27 -0.86
CA ASP A 269 17.91 -0.43 -2.03
C ASP A 269 16.87 0.44 -2.77
N VAL A 270 16.25 1.40 -2.08
CA VAL A 270 15.36 2.39 -2.69
C VAL A 270 16.08 3.16 -3.79
N ALA A 271 17.33 3.57 -3.57
CA ALA A 271 18.10 4.32 -4.55
C ALA A 271 18.40 3.47 -5.79
N GLN A 272 18.67 2.17 -5.61
CA GLN A 272 18.89 1.23 -6.71
C GLN A 272 17.59 1.01 -7.51
N ARG A 273 16.46 0.80 -6.82
CA ARG A 273 15.15 0.62 -7.47
C ARG A 273 14.72 1.86 -8.25
N LEU A 274 15.12 3.04 -7.78
CA LEU A 274 14.77 4.32 -8.38
C LEU A 274 15.86 4.88 -9.30
N ALA A 275 16.87 4.08 -9.68
CA ALA A 275 18.02 4.54 -10.47
C ALA A 275 17.63 5.15 -11.83
N ASP A 276 16.54 4.68 -12.44
CA ASP A 276 16.05 5.21 -13.72
C ASP A 276 15.25 6.53 -13.57
N ARG A 277 15.13 7.07 -12.35
CA ARG A 277 14.39 8.32 -12.10
C ARG A 277 15.29 9.55 -12.20
N PRO A 278 14.75 10.68 -12.68
CA PRO A 278 15.47 11.93 -12.62
C PRO A 278 15.69 12.36 -11.16
N ASP A 279 16.88 12.88 -10.88
CA ASP A 279 17.18 13.45 -9.57
C ASP A 279 16.26 14.63 -9.21
N GLY A 280 15.95 14.72 -7.92
CA GLY A 280 15.24 15.86 -7.37
C GLY A 280 16.09 17.15 -7.38
N LYS A 281 15.44 18.30 -7.21
CA LYS A 281 16.16 19.56 -6.99
C LYS A 281 16.63 19.63 -5.54
N TYR A 282 17.91 19.96 -5.35
CA TYR A 282 18.49 20.18 -4.03
C TYR A 282 18.39 21.66 -3.65
N VAL A 283 17.61 21.97 -2.62
CA VAL A 283 17.43 23.34 -2.10
C VAL A 283 18.15 23.46 -0.77
N VAL A 284 19.14 24.35 -0.69
CA VAL A 284 19.94 24.57 0.51
C VAL A 284 19.45 25.81 1.25
N VAL A 285 19.01 25.63 2.50
CA VAL A 285 18.70 26.75 3.39
C VAL A 285 19.98 27.14 4.14
N THR A 286 20.66 28.17 3.64
CA THR A 286 21.86 28.72 4.26
C THR A 286 21.53 29.91 5.15
N GLY A 287 22.24 30.06 6.28
CA GLY A 287 22.36 31.32 7.02
C GLY A 287 21.06 31.92 7.58
N ILE A 288 20.91 31.90 8.91
CA ILE A 288 19.96 32.77 9.61
C ILE A 288 20.70 33.32 10.82
N THR A 289 20.69 34.64 10.99
CA THR A 289 21.16 35.29 12.22
C THR A 289 20.42 34.65 13.38
N PRO A 290 21.11 34.04 14.38
CA PRO A 290 20.44 33.40 15.49
C PRO A 290 19.48 34.40 16.16
N THR A 291 18.19 34.11 16.14
CA THR A 291 17.22 34.91 16.88
C THR A 291 17.13 34.38 18.31
N PRO A 292 16.82 35.25 19.30
CA PRO A 292 16.62 34.82 20.69
C PRO A 292 15.54 33.74 20.87
N LEU A 293 14.59 33.66 19.93
CA LEU A 293 13.45 32.74 19.94
C LEU A 293 13.74 31.39 19.26
N GLY A 294 14.96 31.14 18.80
CA GLY A 294 15.32 29.86 18.17
C GLY A 294 14.77 29.68 16.74
N GLU A 295 14.16 30.72 16.16
CA GLU A 295 13.74 30.78 14.76
C GLU A 295 14.98 30.79 13.87
N GLY A 296 15.41 29.60 13.50
CA GLY A 296 16.66 29.37 12.80
C GLY A 296 16.48 28.49 11.58
N LYS A 297 17.62 27.98 11.06
CA LYS A 297 17.68 27.19 9.84
C LYS A 297 16.66 26.05 9.80
N SER A 298 16.51 25.31 10.90
CA SER A 298 15.54 24.20 10.97
C SER A 298 14.10 24.67 10.77
N THR A 299 13.68 25.76 11.42
CA THR A 299 12.33 26.33 11.30
C THR A 299 12.05 26.73 9.85
N THR A 300 12.99 27.40 9.19
CA THR A 300 12.85 27.79 7.78
C THR A 300 12.83 26.59 6.85
N THR A 301 13.69 25.58 7.05
CA THR A 301 13.66 24.34 6.26
C THR A 301 12.31 23.66 6.36
N LEU A 302 11.78 23.51 7.57
CA LEU A 302 10.50 22.84 7.80
C LEU A 302 9.31 23.65 7.26
N GLY A 303 9.28 24.95 7.50
CA GLY A 303 8.25 25.84 6.94
C GLY A 303 8.26 25.87 5.41
N MET A 304 9.45 25.89 4.80
CA MET A 304 9.59 25.82 3.33
C MET A 304 9.10 24.47 2.79
N THR A 305 9.49 23.35 3.42
CA THR A 305 8.99 22.03 3.02
C THR A 305 7.48 21.93 3.19
N GLN A 306 6.91 22.45 4.28
CA GLN A 306 5.46 22.52 4.49
C GLN A 306 4.77 23.35 3.40
N ALA A 307 5.34 24.50 3.01
CA ALA A 307 4.81 25.32 1.92
C ALA A 307 4.83 24.58 0.58
N LEU A 308 5.96 23.98 0.21
CA LEU A 308 6.11 23.23 -1.03
C LEU A 308 5.17 22.00 -1.06
N ALA A 309 5.13 21.23 0.02
CA ALA A 309 4.38 19.98 0.06
C ALA A 309 2.90 20.19 0.40
N ALA A 310 2.57 20.74 1.57
CA ALA A 310 1.19 20.81 2.04
C ALA A 310 0.34 21.88 1.33
N HIS A 311 0.97 22.96 0.83
CA HIS A 311 0.23 24.09 0.21
C HIS A 311 0.35 24.12 -1.31
N LEU A 312 1.53 23.85 -1.87
CA LEU A 312 1.74 23.81 -3.33
C LEU A 312 1.63 22.39 -3.90
N HIS A 313 1.56 21.37 -3.03
CA HIS A 313 1.45 19.98 -3.41
C HIS A 313 2.57 19.56 -4.38
N LEU A 314 3.80 19.95 -4.07
CA LEU A 314 5.03 19.51 -4.72
C LEU A 314 5.70 18.42 -3.87
N ASN A 315 6.36 17.47 -4.53
CA ASN A 315 7.11 16.43 -3.84
C ASN A 315 8.34 17.05 -3.17
N ALA A 316 8.38 17.08 -1.84
CA ALA A 316 9.47 17.65 -1.08
C ALA A 316 9.73 16.90 0.23
N PHE A 317 11.00 16.69 0.55
CA PHE A 317 11.47 16.22 1.86
C PHE A 317 12.30 17.30 2.54
N ALA A 318 12.16 17.40 3.87
CA ALA A 318 13.07 18.16 4.69
C ALA A 318 14.24 17.25 5.12
N CYS A 319 15.43 17.54 4.63
CA CYS A 319 16.65 16.87 5.07
C CYS A 319 17.29 17.68 6.19
N VAL A 320 17.08 17.26 7.44
CA VAL A 320 17.65 17.91 8.62
C VAL A 320 18.58 16.96 9.37
N ARG A 321 19.68 17.51 9.91
CA ARG A 321 20.58 16.74 10.76
C ARG A 321 19.97 16.54 12.13
N GLN A 322 20.19 15.36 12.71
CA GLN A 322 19.85 15.09 14.10
C GLN A 322 20.46 16.15 15.06
N PRO A 323 19.70 16.63 16.06
CA PRO A 323 20.21 17.53 17.10
C PRO A 323 21.33 16.89 17.91
N SER A 324 22.30 17.70 18.33
CA SER A 324 23.26 17.29 19.37
C SER A 324 22.62 17.38 20.76
N GLN A 325 23.25 16.77 21.78
CA GLN A 325 22.72 16.78 23.16
C GLN A 325 22.88 18.12 23.88
N GLY A 326 23.88 18.93 23.52
CA GLY A 326 24.12 20.25 24.15
C GLY A 326 22.91 21.20 24.12
N PRO A 327 22.14 21.29 23.02
CA PRO A 327 20.85 21.97 22.96
C PRO A 327 19.81 21.50 23.99
N THR A 328 19.73 20.19 24.24
CA THR A 328 18.68 19.60 25.09
C THR A 328 18.81 19.95 26.57
N PHE A 329 19.99 20.37 27.02
CA PHE A 329 20.28 20.77 28.42
C PHE A 329 20.35 22.29 28.63
N GLY A 330 19.59 23.06 27.85
CA GLY A 330 19.30 24.47 28.16
C GLY A 330 20.25 25.52 27.57
N ILE A 331 21.19 25.14 26.69
CA ILE A 331 22.15 26.07 26.08
C ILE A 331 21.71 26.52 24.66
N LYS A 332 20.76 25.83 24.01
CA LYS A 332 20.31 26.14 22.65
C LYS A 332 18.91 25.56 22.39
N GLY A 333 18.01 26.30 21.73
CA GLY A 333 16.70 25.77 21.32
C GLY A 333 16.84 24.45 20.55
N GLY A 334 15.95 23.48 20.82
CA GLY A 334 15.99 22.16 20.19
C GLY A 334 16.03 22.28 18.66
N ALA A 335 16.83 21.45 17.97
CA ALA A 335 17.01 21.59 16.52
C ALA A 335 15.82 21.07 15.69
N ALA A 336 14.65 20.94 16.32
CA ALA A 336 13.41 20.40 15.75
C ALA A 336 12.59 21.44 14.97
N GLY A 337 12.96 22.72 15.00
CA GLY A 337 12.17 23.82 14.43
C GLY A 337 11.52 24.68 15.51
N GLY A 338 10.48 25.45 15.16
CA GLY A 338 9.78 26.33 16.10
C GLY A 338 8.36 26.68 15.63
N GLY A 339 7.49 27.01 16.58
CA GLY A 339 6.07 27.26 16.34
C GLY A 339 5.40 26.06 15.65
N TYR A 340 4.64 26.32 14.58
CA TYR A 340 3.99 25.27 13.78
C TYR A 340 4.88 24.67 12.68
N SER A 341 6.12 25.16 12.55
CA SER A 341 7.12 24.68 11.58
C SER A 341 8.21 23.89 12.31
N GLN A 342 7.82 22.70 12.77
CA GLN A 342 8.67 21.81 13.55
C GLN A 342 8.46 20.32 13.22
N VAL A 343 9.43 19.48 13.58
CA VAL A 343 9.35 18.01 13.52
C VAL A 343 8.61 17.49 14.75
N ILE A 344 7.69 16.56 14.54
CA ILE A 344 6.94 15.90 15.61
C ILE A 344 7.12 14.37 15.54
N PRO A 345 7.16 13.65 16.68
CA PRO A 345 7.25 14.17 18.05
C PRO A 345 8.62 14.81 18.32
N MET A 346 8.60 16.06 18.79
CA MET A 346 9.81 16.85 19.03
C MET A 346 10.72 16.21 20.08
N GLU A 347 10.13 15.63 21.13
CA GLU A 347 10.85 14.95 22.21
C GLU A 347 11.62 13.74 21.71
N GLU A 348 11.03 12.91 20.84
CA GLU A 348 11.72 11.76 20.25
C GLU A 348 12.84 12.17 19.29
N PHE A 349 12.63 13.22 18.49
CA PHE A 349 13.66 13.74 17.60
C PHE A 349 14.87 14.29 18.38
N ASN A 350 14.62 14.99 19.49
CA ASN A 350 15.66 15.59 20.34
C ASN A 350 16.36 14.58 21.26
N LEU A 351 15.69 13.51 21.69
CA LEU A 351 16.24 12.45 22.56
C LEU A 351 16.94 11.31 21.80
N HIS A 352 17.19 11.51 20.51
CA HIS A 352 17.83 10.60 19.56
C HIS A 352 16.89 9.68 18.75
N LEU A 353 17.18 9.60 17.45
CA LEU A 353 16.44 8.77 16.50
C LEU A 353 16.65 7.27 16.80
N THR A 354 17.87 6.76 16.57
CA THR A 354 18.22 5.32 16.68
C THR A 354 19.42 5.02 17.59
N GLY A 355 19.98 6.03 18.27
CA GLY A 355 21.04 5.83 19.28
C GLY A 355 22.47 5.60 18.76
N ASP A 356 22.65 5.26 17.49
CA ASP A 356 23.94 4.86 16.90
C ASP A 356 25.05 5.91 17.08
N ILE A 357 24.77 7.17 16.74
CA ILE A 357 25.74 8.28 16.86
C ILE A 357 26.05 8.58 18.33
N HIS A 358 25.08 8.43 19.22
CA HIS A 358 25.29 8.70 20.64
C HIS A 358 26.20 7.63 21.27
N ALA A 359 25.99 6.36 20.96
CA ALA A 359 26.86 5.28 21.41
C ALA A 359 28.31 5.49 20.94
N VAL A 360 28.49 5.86 19.67
CA VAL A 360 29.82 6.18 19.11
C VAL A 360 30.44 7.40 19.81
N THR A 361 29.65 8.47 20.02
CA THR A 361 30.12 9.68 20.69
C THR A 361 30.50 9.42 22.15
N ALA A 362 29.68 8.67 22.89
CA ALA A 362 29.94 8.32 24.28
C ALA A 362 31.18 7.43 24.40
N ALA A 363 31.32 6.42 23.55
CA ALA A 363 32.51 5.57 23.49
C ALA A 363 33.77 6.40 23.16
N ASN A 364 33.69 7.30 22.18
CA ASN A 364 34.81 8.17 21.81
C ASN A 364 35.18 9.14 22.94
N ASN A 365 34.20 9.73 23.62
CA ASN A 365 34.43 10.62 24.75
C ASN A 365 35.07 9.88 25.94
N LEU A 366 34.62 8.66 26.23
CA LEU A 366 35.22 7.81 27.26
C LEU A 366 36.68 7.47 26.92
N LEU A 367 36.96 7.15 25.66
CA LEU A 367 38.32 6.87 25.20
C LEU A 367 39.20 8.12 25.31
N ALA A 368 38.70 9.28 24.86
CA ALA A 368 39.42 10.56 24.96
C ALA A 368 39.71 10.92 26.42
N ALA A 369 38.74 10.76 27.33
CA ALA A 369 38.93 10.98 28.75
C ALA A 369 39.95 10.01 29.37
N ALA A 370 39.98 8.75 28.94
CA ALA A 370 40.98 7.78 29.39
C ALA A 370 42.40 8.15 28.92
N ILE A 371 42.53 8.64 27.68
CA ILE A 371 43.82 9.15 27.15
C ILE A 371 44.26 10.39 27.92
N ASP A 372 43.37 11.36 28.11
CA ASP A 372 43.67 12.61 28.81
C ASP A 372 44.07 12.36 30.28
N ALA A 373 43.32 11.50 30.98
CA ALA A 373 43.67 11.09 32.34
C ALA A 373 45.04 10.43 32.41
N ARG A 374 45.40 9.63 31.39
CA ARG A 374 46.72 8.99 31.33
C ARG A 374 47.83 10.00 31.09
N ILE A 375 47.66 10.89 30.12
CA ILE A 375 48.61 11.98 29.84
C ILE A 375 48.79 12.84 31.09
N PHE A 376 47.71 13.24 31.74
CA PHE A 376 47.76 14.03 32.97
C PHE A 376 48.53 13.33 34.08
N HIS A 377 48.25 12.05 34.35
CA HIS A 377 48.94 11.32 35.41
C HIS A 377 50.42 11.05 35.09
N GLU A 378 50.77 10.72 33.86
CA GLU A 378 52.17 10.46 33.48
C GLU A 378 53.01 11.74 33.37
N THR A 379 52.38 12.89 33.06
CA THR A 379 53.08 14.19 33.00
C THR A 379 53.23 14.86 34.36
N THR A 380 52.31 14.61 35.31
CA THR A 380 52.29 15.31 36.61
C THR A 380 52.74 14.48 37.80
N GLN A 381 52.81 13.15 37.69
CA GLN A 381 53.19 12.28 38.80
C GLN A 381 54.51 11.56 38.51
N THR A 382 55.31 11.34 39.56
CA THR A 382 56.53 10.53 39.45
C THR A 382 56.19 9.04 39.35
N ASP A 383 57.06 8.26 38.70
CA ASP A 383 56.95 6.81 38.62
C ASP A 383 56.77 6.15 39.99
N LYS A 384 57.44 6.68 41.02
CA LYS A 384 57.29 6.22 42.41
C LYS A 384 55.87 6.43 42.94
N ALA A 385 55.25 7.57 42.65
CA ALA A 385 53.88 7.85 43.07
C ALA A 385 52.87 6.97 42.33
N LEU A 386 53.07 6.74 41.03
CA LEU A 386 52.24 5.84 40.23
C LEU A 386 52.37 4.38 40.69
N TYR A 387 53.59 3.91 40.92
CA TYR A 387 53.86 2.58 41.49
C TYR A 387 53.18 2.39 42.84
N ASN A 388 53.24 3.40 43.71
CA ASN A 388 52.65 3.32 45.03
C ASN A 388 51.12 3.20 45.01
N ARG A 389 50.45 3.75 43.99
CA ARG A 389 49.00 3.61 43.77
C ARG A 389 48.64 2.30 43.08
N LEU A 390 49.46 1.86 42.12
CA LEU A 390 49.24 0.63 41.37
C LEU A 390 49.43 -0.62 42.24
N VAL A 391 50.36 -0.58 43.19
CA VAL A 391 50.70 -1.69 44.09
C VAL A 391 50.64 -1.21 45.53
N PRO A 392 49.44 -1.08 46.13
CA PRO A 392 49.29 -0.60 47.51
C PRO A 392 50.06 -1.49 48.49
N MET A 393 50.51 -0.91 49.59
CA MET A 393 51.29 -1.62 50.60
C MET A 393 50.36 -2.42 51.50
N GLU A 394 50.49 -3.75 51.47
CA GLU A 394 49.74 -4.66 52.35
C GLU A 394 50.73 -5.43 53.23
N LYS A 395 50.55 -5.34 54.55
CA LYS A 395 51.40 -6.03 55.55
C LYS A 395 52.91 -5.84 55.32
N GLY A 396 53.31 -4.62 54.95
CA GLY A 396 54.72 -4.26 54.73
C GLY A 396 55.32 -4.74 53.41
N CYS A 397 54.56 -5.43 52.56
CA CYS A 397 55.00 -5.87 51.24
C CYS A 397 54.17 -5.20 50.13
N ARG A 398 54.82 -4.79 49.04
CA ARG A 398 54.16 -4.41 47.79
C ARG A 398 54.41 -5.53 46.79
N LYS A 399 53.35 -6.20 46.33
CA LYS A 399 53.45 -7.27 45.32
C LYS A 399 52.44 -7.03 44.21
N PHE A 400 52.89 -7.13 42.97
CA PHE A 400 51.97 -7.13 41.83
C PHE A 400 51.02 -8.32 41.92
N SER A 401 49.75 -8.10 41.61
CA SER A 401 48.79 -9.19 41.54
C SER A 401 49.02 -10.05 40.30
N ASP A 402 48.56 -11.30 40.35
CA ASP A 402 48.68 -12.24 39.22
C ASP A 402 48.01 -11.69 37.95
N ILE A 403 46.93 -10.91 38.10
CA ILE A 403 46.24 -10.22 37.00
C ILE A 403 47.12 -9.12 36.39
N GLN A 404 47.84 -8.34 37.20
CA GLN A 404 48.76 -7.31 36.70
C GLN A 404 49.92 -7.94 35.91
N LEU A 405 50.47 -9.04 36.42
CA LEU A 405 51.54 -9.79 35.75
C LEU A 405 51.06 -10.45 34.45
N ALA A 406 49.84 -11.00 34.42
CA ALA A 406 49.23 -11.53 33.21
C ALA A 406 49.02 -10.46 32.12
N ARG A 407 48.54 -9.26 32.50
CA ARG A 407 48.40 -8.12 31.57
C ARG A 407 49.74 -7.65 31.00
N LEU A 408 50.79 -7.64 31.83
CA LEU A 408 52.15 -7.30 31.39
C LEU A 408 52.65 -8.29 30.32
N LYS A 409 52.43 -9.60 30.50
CA LYS A 409 52.82 -10.63 29.52
C LYS A 409 52.14 -10.43 28.17
N VAL A 410 50.83 -10.13 28.15
CA VAL A 410 50.06 -9.86 26.90
C VAL A 410 50.55 -8.58 26.20
N THR A 411 50.92 -7.55 26.98
CA THR A 411 51.42 -6.28 26.43
C THR A 411 52.84 -6.42 25.85
N LEU A 412 53.68 -7.26 26.48
CA LEU A 412 55.02 -7.56 25.99
C LEU A 412 54.99 -8.46 24.75
N SER A 413 54.04 -9.40 24.64
CA SER A 413 53.88 -10.24 23.44
C SER A 413 53.30 -9.51 22.23
N THR A 414 52.64 -8.37 22.43
CA THR A 414 52.12 -7.52 21.34
C THR A 414 53.12 -6.46 20.90
N ARG A 415 54.02 -6.00 21.79
CA ARG A 415 55.13 -5.10 21.42
C ARG A 415 56.22 -5.74 20.56
N SER A 416 56.32 -7.07 20.50
CA SER A 416 57.23 -7.78 19.59
C SER A 416 56.80 -7.76 18.11
N LEU A 417 55.69 -7.09 17.77
CA LEU A 417 55.20 -6.94 16.39
C LEU A 417 55.28 -5.50 15.85
N SER A 418 55.93 -4.57 16.55
CA SER A 418 56.13 -3.21 16.04
C SER A 418 57.38 -2.57 16.64
N TYR A 419 58.53 -2.85 16.03
CA TYR A 419 59.64 -1.92 15.77
C TYR A 419 60.48 -2.45 14.61
#